data_AF-A0A2V9Z421-F1
#
_entry.id   AF-A0A2V9Z421-F1
#
_cell.length_a   1.000
_cell.length_b   1.000
_cell.length_c   1.000
_cell.angle_alpha   90.00
_cell.angle_beta   90.00
_cell.angle_gamma   90.00
#
_symmetry.space_group_name_H-M   'P 1'
#
loop_
_entity.id
_entity.type
_entity.pdbx_description
1 polymer ?
#
loop_
_entity_poly.entity_id
_entity_poly.type
_entity_poly.pdbx_seq_one_letter_code
_entity_poly.pdbx_strand_id
1 'polypeptide(L)'
;MDRVAMLSEILAQNPQDEFARYGLAMEYCKAGKVDEALEEFRKLLVVNPDYTAAYFMAAQALTAAGRVDEAKKMLSDGIVCAKRSGNAHAQSEMEAMLTELG
;
A
#
# COMPACT_ATOMS: atom_id res chain seq x y z
N MET A 1 2.16 1.31 24.60
CA MET A 1 2.42 2.33 23.56
C MET A 1 1.57 1.97 22.36
N ASP A 2 0.82 2.92 21.83
CA ASP A 2 0.10 2.75 20.57
C ASP A 2 1.13 2.52 19.45
N ARG A 3 0.90 1.52 18.60
CA ARG A 3 1.81 1.17 17.49
C ARG A 3 1.92 2.32 16.50
N VAL A 4 0.83 3.05 16.28
CA VAL A 4 0.80 4.27 15.46
C VAL A 4 1.78 5.30 16.03
N ALA A 5 1.72 5.58 17.33
CA ALA A 5 2.59 6.56 17.98
C ALA A 5 4.08 6.20 17.85
N MET A 6 4.44 4.92 18.03
CA MET A 6 5.81 4.44 17.86
C MET A 6 6.31 4.62 16.41
N LEU A 7 5.49 4.26 15.43
CA LEU A 7 5.86 4.40 14.02
C LEU A 7 5.98 5.88 13.60
N SER A 8 5.11 6.74 14.12
CA SER A 8 5.20 8.18 13.91
C SER A 8 6.48 8.79 14.52
N GLU A 9 6.91 8.31 15.68
CA GLU A 9 8.17 8.76 16.30
C GLU A 9 9.39 8.36 15.46
N ILE A 10 9.39 7.12 14.93
CA ILE A 10 10.44 6.68 13.99
C ILE A 10 10.45 7.56 12.75
N LEU A 11 9.28 7.88 12.18
CA LEU A 11 9.17 8.73 10.99
C LEU A 11 9.52 10.20 11.28
N ALA A 12 9.39 10.67 12.51
CA ALA A 12 9.85 11.99 12.91
C ALA A 12 11.38 12.09 12.92
N GLN A 13 12.06 11.00 13.30
CA GLN A 13 13.53 10.91 13.29
C GLN A 13 14.10 10.56 11.91
N ASN A 14 13.40 9.68 11.18
CA ASN A 14 13.74 9.25 9.83
C ASN A 14 12.50 9.24 8.92
N PRO A 15 12.19 10.36 8.25
CA PRO A 15 11.03 10.45 7.37
C PRO A 15 11.07 9.53 6.15
N GLN A 16 12.21 8.94 5.81
CA GLN A 16 12.31 8.04 4.67
C GLN A 16 12.31 6.56 5.08
N ASP A 17 12.06 6.26 6.35
CA ASP A 17 11.99 4.88 6.83
C ASP A 17 10.80 4.14 6.21
N GLU A 18 11.09 3.31 5.22
CA GLU A 18 10.09 2.58 4.44
C GLU A 18 9.29 1.59 5.30
N PHE A 19 9.98 0.92 6.24
CA PHE A 19 9.36 -0.07 7.13
C PHE A 19 8.39 0.59 8.10
N ALA A 20 8.80 1.71 8.71
CA ALA A 20 7.94 2.46 9.60
C ALA A 20 6.75 3.05 8.86
N ARG A 21 6.96 3.56 7.64
CA ARG A 21 5.89 4.12 6.80
C ARG A 21 4.88 3.07 6.34
N TYR A 22 5.36 1.92 5.87
CA TYR A 22 4.51 0.78 5.55
C TYR A 22 3.75 0.28 6.79
N GLY A 23 4.44 0.16 7.93
CA GLY A 23 3.81 -0.24 9.19
C GLY A 23 2.69 0.72 9.60
N LEU A 24 2.89 2.03 9.44
CA LEU A 24 1.91 3.04 9.79
C LEU A 24 0.66 2.93 8.88
N ALA A 25 0.88 2.78 7.58
CA ALA A 25 -0.20 2.54 6.62
C ALA A 25 -1.03 1.30 7.00
N MET A 26 -0.36 0.20 7.38
CA MET A 26 -1.03 -1.04 7.79
C MET A 26 -1.86 -0.88 9.07
N GLU A 27 -1.40 -0.09 10.04
CA GLU A 27 -2.21 0.19 11.24
C GLU A 27 -3.43 1.05 10.90
N TYR A 28 -3.31 2.00 9.97
CA TYR A 28 -4.47 2.74 9.45
C TYR A 28 -5.45 1.85 8.69
N CYS A 29 -4.97 0.90 7.87
CA CYS A 29 -5.83 -0.10 7.21
C CYS A 29 -6.66 -0.88 8.24
N LYS A 30 -6.03 -1.39 9.31
CA LYS A 30 -6.72 -2.12 10.38
C LYS A 30 -7.76 -1.28 11.10
N ALA A 31 -7.52 0.02 11.23
CA ALA A 31 -8.43 0.98 11.85
C ALA A 31 -9.57 1.43 10.90
N GLY A 32 -9.61 0.96 9.65
CA GLY A 32 -10.56 1.44 8.63
C GLY A 32 -10.30 2.88 8.16
N LYS A 33 -9.14 3.43 8.51
CA LYS A 33 -8.68 4.78 8.18
C LYS A 33 -8.04 4.79 6.79
N VAL A 34 -8.88 4.58 5.79
CA VAL A 34 -8.45 4.28 4.42
C VAL A 34 -7.69 5.46 3.81
N ASP A 35 -8.16 6.70 4.03
CA ASP A 35 -7.48 7.88 3.50
C ASP A 35 -6.10 8.09 4.12
N GLU A 36 -5.97 7.94 5.44
CA GLU A 36 -4.66 8.03 6.10
C GLU A 36 -3.71 6.90 5.64
N ALA A 37 -4.23 5.68 5.45
CA ALA A 37 -3.43 4.56 4.93
C ALA A 37 -2.89 4.86 3.53
N LEU A 38 -3.74 5.37 2.64
CA LEU A 38 -3.37 5.71 1.27
C LEU A 38 -2.37 6.87 1.21
N GLU A 39 -2.49 7.84 2.10
CA GLU A 39 -1.50 8.91 2.19
C GLU A 39 -0.12 8.35 2.53
N GLU A 40 -0.02 7.42 3.48
CA GLU A 40 1.24 6.80 3.85
C GLU A 40 1.79 5.86 2.78
N PHE A 41 0.94 5.06 2.11
CA PHE A 41 1.37 4.28 0.93
C PHE A 41 1.87 5.18 -0.18
N ARG A 42 1.20 6.31 -0.47
CA ARG A 42 1.65 7.27 -1.49
C ARG A 42 3.02 7.84 -1.14
N LYS A 43 3.24 8.26 0.10
CA LYS A 43 4.55 8.76 0.56
C LYS A 43 5.62 7.68 0.44
N LEU A 44 5.30 6.43 0.79
CA LEU A 44 6.22 5.29 0.61
C LEU A 44 6.59 5.08 -0.86
N LEU A 45 5.60 5.09 -1.75
CA LEU A 45 5.81 4.90 -3.19
C LEU A 45 6.57 6.04 -3.87
N VAL A 46 6.58 7.25 -3.29
CA VAL A 46 7.46 8.34 -3.73
C VAL A 46 8.93 8.04 -3.42
N VAL A 47 9.20 7.43 -2.27
CA VAL A 47 10.56 7.05 -1.85
C VAL A 47 11.02 5.78 -2.58
N ASN A 48 10.14 4.79 -2.67
CA ASN A 48 10.39 3.53 -3.35
C ASN A 48 9.22 3.14 -4.26
N PRO A 49 9.28 3.55 -5.54
CA PRO A 49 8.25 3.23 -6.53
C PRO A 49 8.12 1.73 -6.82
N ASP A 50 9.10 0.92 -6.43
CA ASP A 50 9.16 -0.52 -6.65
C ASP A 50 8.67 -1.36 -5.46
N TYR A 51 8.10 -0.72 -4.43
CA TYR A 51 7.53 -1.40 -3.26
C TYR A 51 6.19 -2.07 -3.60
N THR A 52 6.24 -3.22 -4.28
CA THR A 52 5.05 -3.95 -4.79
C THR A 52 3.99 -4.21 -3.74
N ALA A 53 4.39 -4.49 -2.50
CA ALA A 53 3.45 -4.76 -1.41
C ALA A 53 2.57 -3.54 -1.06
N ALA A 54 3.06 -2.31 -1.26
CA ALA A 54 2.29 -1.10 -0.97
C ALA A 54 1.12 -0.95 -1.95
N TYR A 55 1.31 -1.24 -3.24
CA TYR A 55 0.22 -1.23 -4.22
C TYR A 55 -0.86 -2.25 -3.89
N PHE A 56 -0.47 -3.48 -3.56
CA PHE A 56 -1.42 -4.55 -3.23
C PHE A 56 -2.20 -4.24 -1.96
N MET A 57 -1.53 -3.82 -0.88
CA MET A 57 -2.22 -3.46 0.37
C MET A 57 -3.12 -2.23 0.22
N ALA A 58 -2.70 -1.23 -0.57
CA ALA A 58 -3.54 -0.07 -0.88
C ALA A 58 -4.82 -0.50 -1.63
N ALA A 59 -4.69 -1.38 -2.62
CA ALA A 59 -5.83 -1.93 -3.34
C ALA A 59 -6.79 -2.74 -2.45
N GLN A 60 -6.25 -3.54 -1.53
CA GLN A 60 -7.04 -4.27 -0.53
C GLN A 60 -7.80 -3.32 0.39
N ALA A 61 -7.14 -2.27 0.91
CA ALA A 61 -7.78 -1.26 1.75
C ALA A 61 -8.90 -0.52 1.02
N LEU A 62 -8.67 -0.12 -0.24
CA LEU A 62 -9.66 0.52 -1.09
C LEU A 62 -10.86 -0.39 -1.38
N THR A 63 -10.60 -1.68 -1.64
CA THR A 63 -11.65 -2.67 -1.88
C THR A 63 -12.53 -2.87 -0.65
N ALA A 64 -11.92 -3.00 0.53
CA ALA A 64 -12.64 -3.11 1.80
C ALA A 64 -13.49 -1.85 2.09
N ALA A 65 -13.07 -0.69 1.58
CA ALA A 65 -13.79 0.58 1.69
C ALA A 65 -14.88 0.77 0.61
N GLY A 66 -15.04 -0.16 -0.33
CA GLY A 66 -15.96 -0.04 -1.47
C GLY A 66 -15.48 0.93 -2.56
N ARG A 67 -14.23 1.42 -2.49
CA ARG A 67 -13.62 2.35 -3.46
C ARG A 67 -12.98 1.57 -4.62
N VAL A 68 -13.81 0.82 -5.34
CA VAL A 68 -13.38 -0.18 -6.33
C VAL A 68 -12.57 0.43 -7.48
N ASP A 69 -12.97 1.58 -8.02
CA ASP A 69 -12.26 2.21 -9.15
C ASP A 69 -10.82 2.60 -8.80
N GLU A 70 -10.61 3.10 -7.58
CA GLU A 70 -9.28 3.44 -7.08
C GLU A 70 -8.46 2.17 -6.79
N ALA A 71 -9.09 1.11 -6.28
CA ALA A 71 -8.43 -0.18 -6.09
C ALA A 71 -7.90 -0.72 -7.42
N LYS A 72 -8.71 -0.70 -8.48
CA LYS A 72 -8.31 -1.12 -9.83
C LYS A 72 -7.12 -0.33 -10.36
N LYS A 73 -7.09 0.97 -10.10
CA LYS A 73 -5.94 1.83 -10.45
C LYS A 73 -4.67 1.40 -9.71
N MET A 74 -4.75 1.19 -8.39
CA MET A 74 -3.60 0.71 -7.60
C MET A 74 -3.10 -0.66 -8.06
N LEU A 75 -4.00 -1.58 -8.40
CA LEU A 75 -3.63 -2.89 -8.96
C LEU A 75 -2.94 -2.75 -10.31
N SER A 76 -3.45 -1.90 -11.20
CA SER A 76 -2.84 -1.68 -12.52
C SER A 76 -1.42 -1.13 -12.39
N ASP A 77 -1.21 -0.12 -11.55
CA ASP A 77 0.11 0.46 -11.29
C ASP A 77 1.05 -0.57 -10.62
N GLY A 78 0.53 -1.34 -9.67
CA GLY A 78 1.25 -2.40 -8.97
C GLY A 78 1.67 -3.57 -9.88
N ILE A 79 0.85 -3.94 -10.86
CA ILE A 79 1.18 -4.96 -11.87
C ILE A 79 2.34 -4.50 -12.75
N VAL A 80 2.35 -3.23 -13.18
CA VAL A 80 3.46 -2.65 -13.95
C VAL A 80 4.74 -2.66 -13.11
N CYS A 81 4.64 -2.28 -11.84
CA CYS A 81 5.75 -2.34 -10.88
C CYS A 81 6.28 -3.78 -10.72
N ALA A 82 5.40 -4.76 -10.48
CA ALA A 82 5.76 -6.16 -10.28
C ALA A 82 6.43 -6.77 -11.53
N LYS A 83 5.94 -6.43 -12.73
CA LYS A 83 6.57 -6.82 -14.00
C LYS A 83 7.99 -6.26 -14.14
N ARG A 84 8.18 -4.98 -13.80
CA ARG A 84 9.49 -4.33 -13.84
C ARG A 84 10.48 -4.90 -12.83
N SER A 85 10.02 -5.22 -11.62
CA SER A 85 10.87 -5.76 -10.55
C SER A 85 11.06 -7.28 -10.60
N GLY A 86 10.40 -7.97 -11.54
CA GLY A 86 10.45 -9.44 -11.65
C GLY A 86 9.69 -10.17 -10.55
N ASN A 87 8.81 -9.49 -9.81
CA ASN A 87 8.02 -10.07 -8.73
C ASN A 87 6.77 -10.78 -9.28
N ALA A 88 6.98 -11.97 -9.86
CA ALA A 88 5.92 -12.77 -10.48
C ALA A 88 4.78 -13.12 -9.51
N HIS A 89 5.09 -13.36 -8.23
CA HIS A 89 4.07 -13.66 -7.23
C HIS A 89 3.14 -12.48 -7.00
N ALA A 90 3.70 -11.28 -6.75
CA ALA A 90 2.90 -10.08 -6.57
C ALA A 90 2.10 -9.72 -7.83
N GLN A 91 2.68 -9.95 -9.02
CA GLN A 91 1.98 -9.78 -10.28
C GLN A 91 0.72 -10.67 -10.34
N SER A 92 0.86 -11.97 -10.10
CA SER A 92 -0.26 -12.92 -10.15
C SER A 92 -1.37 -12.59 -9.15
N GLU A 93 -1.01 -12.23 -7.91
CA GLU A 93 -1.97 -11.84 -6.88
C GLU A 93 -2.78 -10.60 -7.31
N MET A 94 -2.09 -9.59 -7.85
CA MET A 94 -2.74 -8.35 -8.29
C MET A 94 -3.59 -8.55 -9.55
N GLU A 95 -3.15 -9.38 -10.50
CA GLU A 95 -3.93 -9.73 -11.70
C GLU A 95 -5.20 -10.52 -11.34
N ALA A 96 -5.11 -11.45 -10.38
CA ALA A 96 -6.26 -12.20 -9.87
C ALA A 96 -7.27 -11.25 -9.21
N MET A 97 -6.82 -10.41 -8.28
CA MET A 97 -7.68 -9.46 -7.60
C MET A 97 -8.33 -8.47 -8.58
N LEU A 98 -7.59 -7.98 -9.57
CA LEU A 98 -8.12 -7.06 -10.57
C LEU A 98 -9.26 -7.70 -11.38
N THR A 99 -9.11 -8.98 -11.71
CA THR A 99 -10.13 -9.76 -12.42
C THR A 99 -11.38 -9.96 -11.56
N GLU A 100 -11.22 -10.20 -10.26
CA GLU A 100 -12.35 -10.35 -9.33
C GLU A 100 -13.18 -9.06 -9.18
N LEU A 101 -12.57 -7.90 -9.37
CA LEU A 101 -13.23 -6.60 -9.28
C LEU A 101 -14.04 -6.21 -10.54
N GLY A 102 -13.96 -6.99 -11.63
CA GLY A 102 -14.81 -6.88 -12.82
C GLY A 102 -14.29 -5.97 -13.93
#